data_AF-A0A1Q7HSV7-F1
#
_entry.id   AF-A0A1Q7HSV7-F1
#
_cell.length_a   1.000
_cell.length_b   1.000
_cell.length_c   1.000
_cell.angle_alpha   90.00
_cell.angle_beta   90.00
_cell.angle_gamma   90.00
#
_symmetry.space_group_name_H-M   'P 1'
#
loop_
_entity.id
_entity.type
_entity.pdbx_description
1 polymer ?
#
loop_
_entity_poly.entity_id
_entity_poly.type
_entity_poly.pdbx_seq_one_letter_code
_entity_poly.pdbx_strand_id
1 'polypeptide(L)'
;MTLKPPAYPPIVTTEEDRARFDRLYHDLVSVIGLPAADALLQATAQFQLGFDATLMRRKRRKKVHLSTPEGEHMESPDEQPG
;
A
#
# COMPACT_ATOMS: atom_id res chain seq x y z
N MET A 1 7.51 -12.31 16.64
CA MET A 1 8.85 -11.71 16.88
C MET A 1 8.94 -10.49 15.98
N THR A 2 9.07 -9.28 16.51
CA THR A 2 9.26 -8.09 15.67
C THR A 2 10.72 -8.03 15.20
N LEU A 3 10.91 -7.72 13.92
CA LEU A 3 12.23 -7.63 13.30
C LEU A 3 12.79 -6.24 13.60
N LYS A 4 13.98 -6.21 14.20
CA LYS A 4 14.65 -4.95 14.49
C LYS A 4 15.39 -4.46 13.25
N PRO A 5 15.29 -3.17 12.90
CA PRO A 5 16.06 -2.61 11.81
C PRO A 5 17.56 -2.61 12.16
N PRO A 6 18.44 -2.80 11.17
CA PRO A 6 19.89 -2.83 11.41
C PRO A 6 20.47 -1.48 11.81
N ALA A 7 19.78 -0.37 11.48
CA ALA A 7 20.15 0.97 11.87
C ALA A 7 18.89 1.82 12.10
N TYR A 8 18.94 2.73 13.06
CA TYR A 8 17.90 3.74 13.25
C TYR A 8 18.32 5.04 12.56
N PRO A 9 17.46 5.66 11.74
CA PRO A 9 17.74 6.94 11.13
C PRO A 9 17.81 8.05 12.19
N PRO A 10 18.52 9.17 11.95
CA PRO A 10 18.73 10.24 12.94
C PRO A 10 17.44 10.96 13.37
N ILE A 11 16.36 10.81 12.58
CA ILE A 11 15.02 11.30 12.91
C ILE A 11 14.37 10.52 14.07
N VAL A 12 14.81 9.28 14.31
CA VAL A 12 14.30 8.41 15.38
C VAL A 12 15.12 8.70 16.63
N THR A 13 14.62 9.63 17.44
CA THR A 13 15.35 10.14 18.61
C THR A 13 14.83 9.58 19.93
N THR A 14 13.52 9.29 20.01
CA THR A 14 12.88 8.80 21.23
C THR A 14 12.69 7.28 21.23
N GLU A 15 12.43 6.71 22.41
CA GLU A 15 12.14 5.28 22.55
C GLU A 15 10.78 4.90 21.93
N GLU A 16 9.81 5.82 21.97
CA GLU A 16 8.54 5.68 21.26
C GLU A 16 8.73 5.68 19.74
N ASP A 17 9.57 6.58 19.21
CA ASP A 17 9.90 6.62 17.79
C ASP A 17 10.56 5.31 17.34
N ARG A 18 11.45 4.75 18.17
CA ARG A 18 12.06 3.43 17.91
C ARG A 18 11.00 2.35 17.81
N ALA A 19 10.05 2.31 18.74
CA ALA A 19 8.97 1.32 18.73
C ALA A 19 8.06 1.45 17.49
N ARG A 20 7.75 2.67 17.05
CA ARG A 20 6.99 2.92 15.82
C ARG A 20 7.78 2.51 14.59
N PHE A 21 9.06 2.85 14.52
CA PHE A 21 9.94 2.50 13.41
C PHE A 21 10.17 0.99 13.29
N ASP A 22 10.31 0.28 14.42
CA ASP A 22 10.42 -1.19 14.48
C ASP A 22 9.19 -1.87 13.87
N ARG A 23 8.00 -1.38 14.21
CA ARG A 23 6.74 -1.88 13.63
C ARG A 23 6.64 -1.62 12.14
N LEU A 24 7.01 -0.42 11.71
CA LEU A 24 6.98 -0.02 10.30
C LEU A 24 7.93 -0.90 9.48
N TYR A 25 9.17 -1.05 9.94
CA TYR A 25 10.17 -1.91 9.30
C TYR A 25 9.71 -3.37 9.26
N HIS A 26 9.19 -3.89 10.37
CA HIS A 26 8.66 -5.24 10.43
C HIS A 26 7.50 -5.47 9.44
N ASP A 27 6.58 -4.52 9.28
CA ASP A 27 5.47 -4.64 8.33
C ASP A 27 5.99 -4.68 6.88
N LEU A 28 6.95 -3.81 6.54
CA LEU A 28 7.56 -3.80 5.22
C LEU A 28 8.28 -5.12 4.90
N VAL A 29 9.01 -5.70 5.86
CA VAL A 29 9.72 -6.97 5.64
C VAL A 29 8.77 -8.17 5.68
N SER A 30 7.93 -8.27 6.71
CA SER A 30 7.12 -9.46 6.98
C SER A 30 5.80 -9.49 6.21
N VAL A 31 5.19 -8.35 5.92
CA VAL A 31 3.87 -8.27 5.27
C VAL A 31 4.03 -7.97 3.79
N ILE A 32 4.86 -7.00 3.44
CA ILE A 32 5.11 -6.65 2.02
C ILE A 32 6.13 -7.59 1.38
N GLY A 33 7.06 -8.16 2.17
CA GLY A 33 8.13 -9.02 1.65
C GLY A 33 9.27 -8.21 1.02
N LEU A 34 9.43 -6.94 1.40
CA LEU A 34 10.55 -6.12 0.92
C LEU A 34 11.88 -6.64 1.50
N PRO A 35 12.96 -6.61 0.71
CA PRO A 35 14.28 -6.92 1.24
C PRO A 35 14.68 -5.90 2.31
N ALA A 36 15.50 -6.34 3.26
CA ALA A 36 15.85 -5.58 4.46
C ALA A 36 16.38 -4.16 4.17
N ALA A 37 17.14 -3.99 3.08
CA ALA A 37 17.69 -2.69 2.69
C ALA A 37 16.62 -1.73 2.17
N ASP A 38 15.76 -2.18 1.25
CA ASP A 38 14.65 -1.37 0.72
C ASP A 38 13.61 -1.07 1.80
N ALA A 39 13.31 -2.05 2.67
CA ALA A 39 12.41 -1.86 3.80
C ALA A 39 12.93 -0.76 4.74
N LEU A 40 14.24 -0.68 4.99
CA LEU A 40 14.83 0.37 5.82
C LEU A 40 14.69 1.75 5.18
N LEU A 41 14.96 1.85 3.87
CA LEU A 41 14.84 3.09 3.12
C LEU A 41 13.39 3.58 3.09
N GLN A 42 12.45 2.70 2.78
CA GLN A 42 11.01 2.97 2.75
C GLN A 42 10.48 3.33 4.14
N ALA A 43 10.86 2.59 5.19
CA ALA A 43 10.49 2.92 6.56
C ALA A 43 10.98 4.31 6.93
N THR A 44 12.22 4.66 6.57
CA THR A 44 12.79 5.99 6.84
C THR A 44 12.00 7.09 6.14
N ALA A 45 11.70 6.92 4.85
CA ALA A 45 10.92 7.89 4.07
C ALA A 45 9.50 8.07 4.66
N GLN A 46 8.81 6.98 4.99
CA GLN A 46 7.47 7.02 5.57
C GLN A 46 7.48 7.66 6.98
N PHE A 47 8.49 7.36 7.79
CA PHE A 47 8.65 7.93 9.11
C PHE A 47 8.89 9.45 9.08
N GLN A 48 9.70 9.94 8.12
CA GLN A 48 9.89 11.38 7.89
C GLN A 48 8.60 12.10 7.52
N LEU A 49 7.71 11.42 6.80
CA LEU A 49 6.40 11.94 6.41
C LEU A 49 5.36 11.86 7.56
N GLY A 50 5.76 11.36 8.74
CA GLY A 50 4.86 11.20 9.89
C GLY A 50 3.86 10.05 9.72
N PHE A 51 4.11 9.10 8.82
CA PHE A 51 3.25 7.93 8.70
C PHE A 51 3.46 6.97 9.88
N ASP A 52 2.40 6.75 10.63
CA ASP A 52 2.33 5.68 11.62
C ASP A 52 1.93 4.37 10.94
N ALA A 53 2.58 3.26 11.32
CA ALA A 53 2.41 1.91 10.77
C ALA A 53 0.99 1.37 10.99
N THR A 54 0.03 1.90 10.24
CA THR A 54 -1.38 1.49 10.20
C THR A 54 -1.76 0.99 8.82
N LEU A 55 -0.78 0.41 8.10
CA LEU A 55 -0.97 -0.16 6.76
C LEU A 55 -2.08 -1.23 6.74
N MET A 56 -2.39 -1.85 7.89
CA MET A 56 -3.46 -2.83 8.06
C MET A 56 -4.87 -2.28 8.31
N ARG A 57 -5.13 -0.98 8.22
CA ARG A 57 -6.50 -0.44 8.38
C ARG A 57 -7.16 0.05 7.09
N ARG A 58 -6.65 -0.32 5.91
CA ARG A 58 -7.45 -0.20 4.68
C ARG A 58 -8.30 -1.45 4.47
N LYS A 59 -9.45 -1.46 5.14
CA LYS A 59 -10.57 -2.37 4.84
C LYS A 59 -10.87 -2.22 3.34
N ARG A 60 -10.42 -3.20 2.54
CA ARG A 60 -10.64 -3.29 1.09
C ARG A 60 -12.14 -3.36 0.83
N ARG A 61 -12.82 -2.22 0.69
CA ARG A 61 -14.15 -2.15 0.09
C ARG A 61 -13.97 -2.22 -1.43
N LYS A 62 -14.00 -3.44 -1.99
CA LYS A 62 -14.61 -3.69 -3.31
C LYS A 62 -16.09 -3.26 -3.19
N LYS A 63 -16.76 -2.59 -4.14
CA LYS A 63 -16.64 -2.52 -5.59
C LYS A 63 -16.94 -1.08 -6.03
N VAL A 64 -16.14 -0.52 -6.94
CA VAL A 64 -16.63 0.56 -7.82
C VAL A 64 -17.32 -0.13 -8.97
N HIS A 65 -18.63 0.04 -9.11
CA HIS A 65 -19.30 -0.19 -10.39
C HIS A 65 -18.85 0.95 -11.30
N LEU A 66 -17.96 0.63 -12.25
CA LEU A 66 -17.71 1.50 -13.39
C LEU A 66 -18.97 1.43 -14.25
N SER A 67 -19.88 2.38 -14.07
CA SER A 67 -20.92 2.64 -15.06
C SER A 67 -20.21 3.28 -16.24
N THR A 68 -19.99 2.52 -17.31
CA THR A 68 -19.59 3.06 -18.61
C THR A 68 -20.77 3.83 -19.21
N PRO A 69 -20.64 5.11 -19.57
CA PRO A 69 -21.56 5.78 -20.47
C PRO A 69 -20.95 5.74 -21.88
N GLU A 70 -21.27 4.71 -22.64
CA GLU A 70 -21.11 4.70 -24.11
C GLU A 70 -22.46 4.17 -24.64
N GLY A 71 -23.28 4.93 -25.36
CA GLY A 71 -22.90 5.84 -26.43
C GLY A 71 -22.72 5.02 -27.69
N GLU A 72 -23.84 4.67 -28.31
CA GLU A 72 -24.02 4.34 -29.73
C GLU A 72 -23.06 3.33 -30.37
N HIS A 73 -23.54 2.10 -30.60
CA HIS A 73 -23.14 1.36 -31.80
C HIS A 73 -24.37 0.76 -32.50
N MET A 74 -24.34 0.98 -33.80
CA MET A 74 -25.35 0.85 -34.82
C MET A 74 -25.31 -0.57 -35.38
N GLU A 75 -26.41 -1.32 -35.30
CA GLU A 75 -26.59 -2.57 -36.06
C GLU A 75 -28.00 -2.58 -36.67
N SER A 76 -28.05 -2.31 -37.97
CA SER A 76 -29.19 -2.51 -38.85
C SER A 76 -29.58 -3.99 -38.91
N PRO A 77 -30.87 -4.36 -38.83
CA PRO A 77 -31.33 -5.60 -39.45
C PRO A 77 -31.70 -5.31 -40.91
N ASP A 78 -30.73 -5.57 -41.79
CA ASP A 78 -30.94 -5.82 -43.22
C ASP A 78 -31.67 -7.16 -43.41
N GLU A 79 -32.34 -7.30 -44.55
CA GLU A 79 -33.37 -8.26 -44.94
C GLU A 79 -33.11 -9.77 -44.74
N GLN A 80 -34.23 -10.50 -44.50
CA GLN A 80 -34.64 -11.88 -44.90
C GLN A 80 -33.60 -12.94 -45.37
N PRO A 81 -33.80 -14.28 -45.16
CA PRO A 81 -35.06 -14.98 -45.52
C PRO A 81 -35.48 -16.19 -44.65
N GLY A 82 -36.78 -16.53 -44.71
CA GLY A 82 -37.36 -17.77 -44.18
C GLY A 82 -38.86 -17.81 -44.41
#